data_AF-A0AAV1JW56-F1
#
_entry.id   AF-A0AAV1JW56-F1
#
_cell.length_a   1.000
_cell.length_b   1.000
_cell.length_c   1.000
_cell.angle_alpha   90.00
_cell.angle_beta   90.00
_cell.angle_gamma   90.00
#
_symmetry.space_group_name_H-M   'P 1'
#
loop_
_entity.id
_entity.type
_entity.pdbx_description
1 polymer ?
#
loop_
_entity_poly.entity_id
_entity_poly.type
_entity_poly.pdbx_seq_one_letter_code
_entity_poly.pdbx_strand_id
1 'polypeptide(L)'
;MKLCIICAFSLFICGIAEEFYDGRYDYYDTDYLVQNPRLLKKYMNCFLNRGPCTPIGREFKLVLPEIVRTECSRCTTSQKRLAQRTFEAFKIYLHDDYIILKHKLDPDNKEFTLAQPFPGNMLRVEYHRADDISASARFWLHSIFPIIAAYCTYQRLKFLRTFDIGEPYVVRKCKRINRMKTFIVLVCLVLSVRAVEKYSSKYDNFDVETLINNERLLKSYINCFLDKGRCTSEGADFKKHLPEAIETTCGKCSEKQKNNIRKVIRAIQQKHPKQWDELVKKNDPSGKHRDNFDKFIQSS
;
A
#
# COMPACT_ATOMS: atom_id res chain seq x y z
N MET A 1 -13.56 -21.17 -31.29
CA MET A 1 -12.10 -20.93 -31.34
C MET A 1 -11.70 -19.49 -30.98
N LYS A 2 -12.19 -18.45 -31.69
CA LYS A 2 -11.82 -17.04 -31.37
C LYS A 2 -12.21 -16.57 -29.95
N LEU A 3 -13.28 -17.13 -29.37
CA LEU A 3 -13.74 -16.79 -28.01
C LEU A 3 -12.82 -17.35 -26.89
N CYS A 4 -12.24 -18.54 -27.08
CA CYS A 4 -11.32 -19.13 -26.09
C CYS A 4 -9.98 -18.40 -26.05
N ILE A 5 -9.53 -17.85 -27.18
CA ILE A 5 -8.27 -17.08 -27.29
C ILE A 5 -8.40 -15.75 -26.55
N ILE A 6 -9.56 -15.08 -26.62
CA ILE A 6 -9.81 -13.82 -25.90
C ILE A 6 -9.90 -14.07 -24.38
N CYS A 7 -10.58 -15.14 -23.95
CA CYS A 7 -10.62 -15.54 -22.55
C CYS A 7 -9.23 -15.94 -22.01
N ALA A 8 -8.41 -16.64 -22.81
CA ALA A 8 -7.04 -16.98 -22.45
C ALA A 8 -6.13 -15.74 -22.38
N PHE A 9 -6.30 -14.76 -23.28
CA PHE A 9 -5.56 -13.49 -23.24
C PHE A 9 -5.96 -12.60 -22.06
N SER A 10 -7.25 -12.57 -21.68
CA SER A 10 -7.68 -11.86 -20.47
C SER A 10 -7.20 -12.53 -19.18
N LEU A 11 -7.02 -13.85 -19.18
CA LEU A 11 -6.40 -14.58 -18.06
C LEU A 11 -4.88 -14.37 -18.02
N PHE A 12 -4.23 -14.20 -19.17
CA PHE A 12 -2.79 -13.94 -19.26
C PHE A 12 -2.41 -12.53 -18.79
N ILE A 13 -3.25 -11.51 -19.05
CA ILE A 13 -3.03 -10.13 -18.57
C ILE A 13 -3.24 -10.02 -17.04
N CYS A 14 -3.99 -10.94 -16.42
CA CYS A 14 -4.17 -10.98 -14.96
C CYS A 14 -2.95 -11.60 -14.22
N GLY A 15 -1.97 -12.15 -14.95
CA GLY A 15 -0.87 -12.94 -14.38
C GLY A 15 0.39 -12.18 -13.98
N ILE A 16 0.47 -10.86 -14.20
CA ILE A 16 1.59 -10.02 -13.77
C ILE A 16 1.11 -9.04 -12.70
N ALA A 17 0.75 -9.58 -11.55
CA ALA A 17 0.88 -8.80 -10.32
C ALA A 17 2.39 -8.69 -10.07
N GLU A 18 2.96 -7.49 -10.22
CA GLU A 18 4.34 -7.23 -9.80
C GLU A 18 4.44 -7.58 -8.31
N GLU A 19 5.22 -8.61 -7.98
CA GLU A 19 5.32 -9.15 -6.64
C GLU A 19 6.24 -8.25 -5.78
N PHE A 20 5.76 -7.06 -5.42
CA PHE A 20 6.49 -6.12 -4.58
C PHE A 20 6.80 -6.72 -3.19
N TYR A 21 7.88 -6.27 -2.54
CA TYR A 21 8.12 -6.58 -1.13
C TYR A 21 6.99 -6.06 -0.24
N ASP A 22 6.78 -6.69 0.93
CA ASP A 22 5.79 -6.25 1.91
C ASP A 22 5.90 -4.74 2.14
N GLY A 23 4.82 -4.00 1.84
CA GLY A 23 4.71 -2.54 1.99
C GLY A 23 4.83 -2.07 3.45
N ARG A 24 5.13 -2.96 4.39
CA ARG A 24 5.41 -2.68 5.79
C ARG A 24 6.47 -1.63 6.05
N TYR A 25 7.36 -1.37 5.11
CA TYR A 25 8.40 -0.37 5.33
C TYR A 25 8.25 0.87 4.44
N ASP A 26 7.16 0.98 3.66
CA ASP A 26 6.93 2.10 2.73
C ASP A 26 6.71 3.44 3.45
N TYR A 27 6.26 3.39 4.69
CA TYR A 27 5.92 4.55 5.51
C TYR A 27 6.92 4.81 6.64
N TYR A 28 8.02 4.05 6.66
CA TYR A 28 9.04 4.13 7.68
C TYR A 28 9.76 5.48 7.62
N ASP A 29 9.86 6.15 8.77
CA ASP A 29 10.57 7.42 8.88
C ASP A 29 12.09 7.20 8.79
N THR A 30 12.63 7.50 7.62
CA THR A 30 14.07 7.48 7.34
C THR A 30 14.87 8.44 8.21
N ASP A 31 14.29 9.58 8.60
CA ASP A 31 15.00 10.61 9.36
C ASP A 31 15.34 10.11 10.76
N TYR A 32 14.44 9.35 11.38
CA TYR A 32 14.69 8.74 12.68
C TYR A 32 15.88 7.76 12.68
N LEU A 33 16.01 6.96 11.61
CA LEU A 33 17.10 5.99 11.50
C LEU A 33 18.44 6.70 11.26
N VAL A 34 18.47 7.66 10.35
CA VAL A 34 19.69 8.37 9.95
C VAL A 34 20.19 9.33 11.04
N GLN A 35 19.29 10.00 11.76
CA GLN A 35 19.66 10.96 12.81
C GLN A 35 20.08 10.28 14.13
N ASN A 36 19.91 8.96 14.27
CA ASN A 36 20.25 8.23 15.49
C ASN A 36 21.51 7.37 15.28
N PRO A 37 22.71 7.87 15.60
CA PRO A 37 23.97 7.16 15.32
C PRO A 37 24.09 5.84 16.08
N ARG A 38 23.48 5.74 17.28
CA ARG A 38 23.46 4.49 18.05
C ARG A 38 22.61 3.43 17.36
N LEU A 39 21.45 3.83 16.84
CA LEU A 39 20.56 2.93 16.12
C LEU A 39 21.18 2.50 14.80
N LEU A 40 21.74 3.45 14.04
CA LEU A 40 22.42 3.20 12.77
C LEU A 40 23.56 2.19 12.95
N LYS A 41 24.41 2.38 13.96
CA LYS A 41 25.50 1.44 14.31
C LYS A 41 24.98 0.06 14.73
N LYS A 42 23.82 -0.02 15.41
CA LYS A 42 23.20 -1.31 15.76
C LYS A 42 22.78 -2.10 14.52
N TYR A 43 22.20 -1.44 13.51
CA TYR A 43 21.87 -2.09 12.23
C TYR A 43 23.13 -2.53 11.48
N MET A 44 24.14 -1.67 11.39
CA MET A 44 25.42 -2.02 10.76
C MET A 44 26.08 -3.24 11.41
N ASN A 45 26.18 -3.26 12.74
CA ASN A 45 26.70 -4.42 13.48
C ASN A 45 25.90 -5.70 13.21
N CYS A 46 24.57 -5.60 13.12
CA CYS A 46 23.73 -6.73 12.72
C CYS A 46 24.08 -7.23 11.32
N PHE A 47 24.20 -6.35 10.32
CA PHE A 47 24.55 -6.71 8.95
C PHE A 47 25.95 -7.33 8.84
N LEU A 48 26.90 -6.83 9.62
CA LEU A 48 28.27 -7.34 9.69
C LEU A 48 28.44 -8.60 10.56
N ASN A 49 27.37 -9.15 11.15
CA ASN A 49 27.45 -10.27 12.11
C ASN A 49 28.26 -9.95 13.39
N ARG A 50 28.40 -8.68 13.78
CA ARG A 50 29.15 -8.24 14.97
C ARG A 50 28.27 -7.99 16.21
N GLY A 51 26.96 -8.18 16.09
CA GLY A 51 26.04 -7.94 17.20
C GLY A 51 24.62 -8.44 16.93
N PRO A 52 23.73 -8.34 17.92
CA PRO A 52 22.36 -8.82 17.81
C PRO A 52 21.53 -7.94 16.87
N CYS A 53 20.69 -8.59 16.08
CA CYS A 53 19.73 -7.92 15.21
C CYS A 53 18.44 -7.57 15.95
N THR A 54 17.85 -6.41 15.67
CA THR A 54 16.44 -6.14 15.97
C THR A 54 15.55 -7.06 15.11
N PRO A 55 14.26 -7.26 15.46
CA PRO A 55 13.35 -8.02 14.61
C PRO A 55 13.32 -7.52 13.16
N ILE A 56 13.20 -6.19 13.00
CA ILE A 56 13.24 -5.50 11.69
C ILE A 56 14.61 -5.67 11.00
N GLY A 57 15.70 -5.51 11.74
CA GLY A 57 17.06 -5.66 11.19
C GLY A 57 17.36 -7.08 10.71
N ARG A 58 16.77 -8.10 11.35
CA ARG A 58 16.89 -9.50 10.92
C ARG A 58 16.20 -9.71 9.57
N GLU A 59 15.00 -9.17 9.40
CA GLU A 59 14.27 -9.23 8.14
C GLU A 59 15.05 -8.54 7.02
N PHE A 60 15.47 -7.29 7.23
CA PHE A 60 16.27 -6.56 6.23
C PHE A 60 17.58 -7.28 5.88
N LYS A 61 18.28 -7.84 6.87
CA LYS A 61 19.53 -8.56 6.63
C LYS A 61 19.37 -9.77 5.70
N LEU A 62 18.22 -10.44 5.72
CA LEU A 62 17.94 -11.60 4.88
C LEU A 62 17.70 -11.19 3.42
N VAL A 63 17.00 -10.07 3.21
CA VAL A 63 16.67 -9.57 1.86
C VAL A 63 17.76 -8.68 1.27
N LEU A 64 18.67 -8.15 2.09
CA LEU A 64 19.70 -7.19 1.66
C LEU A 64 20.57 -7.67 0.47
N PRO A 65 21.06 -8.93 0.41
CA PRO A 65 21.85 -9.39 -0.73
C PRO A 65 21.04 -9.44 -2.03
N GLU A 66 19.77 -9.83 -1.94
CA GLU A 66 18.89 -9.86 -3.11
C GLU A 66 18.61 -8.45 -3.61
N ILE A 67 18.27 -7.52 -2.71
CA ILE A 67 18.01 -6.10 -3.03
C ILE A 67 19.20 -5.47 -3.77
N VAL A 68 20.42 -5.75 -3.33
CA VAL A 68 21.64 -5.27 -4.00
C VAL A 68 21.79 -5.90 -5.38
N ARG A 69 21.67 -7.23 -5.47
CA ARG A 69 21.89 -7.98 -6.73
C ARG A 69 20.84 -7.69 -7.80
N THR A 70 19.61 -7.35 -7.41
CA THR A 70 18.49 -7.10 -8.33
C THR A 70 18.21 -5.63 -8.54
N GLU A 71 19.06 -4.74 -8.02
CA GLU A 71 18.84 -3.30 -8.02
C GLU A 71 17.45 -2.90 -7.50
N CYS A 72 16.96 -3.60 -6.47
CA CYS A 72 15.66 -3.35 -5.87
C CYS A 72 14.49 -3.52 -6.89
N SER A 73 14.54 -4.54 -7.77
CA SER A 73 13.53 -4.77 -8.81
C SER A 73 12.10 -4.92 -8.27
N ARG A 74 11.98 -5.45 -7.04
CA ARG A 74 10.70 -5.68 -6.33
C ARG A 74 10.36 -4.58 -5.33
N CYS A 75 11.11 -3.48 -5.31
CA CYS A 75 10.91 -2.42 -4.33
C CYS A 75 9.92 -1.36 -4.78
N THR A 76 9.12 -0.88 -3.84
CA THR A 76 8.29 0.32 -4.03
C THR A 76 9.17 1.58 -4.12
N THR A 77 8.62 2.68 -4.65
CA THR A 77 9.31 3.97 -4.71
C THR A 77 9.77 4.44 -3.32
N SER A 78 8.96 4.22 -2.30
CA SER A 78 9.31 4.57 -0.92
C SER A 78 10.44 3.70 -0.38
N GLN A 79 10.43 2.39 -0.67
CA GLN A 79 11.50 1.47 -0.27
C GLN A 79 12.83 1.85 -0.94
N LYS A 80 12.82 2.23 -2.22
CA LYS A 80 14.02 2.71 -2.93
C LYS A 80 14.60 3.96 -2.26
N ARG A 81 13.76 4.94 -1.90
CA ARG A 81 14.17 6.14 -1.16
C ARG A 81 14.71 5.81 0.23
N LEU A 82 14.07 4.90 0.95
CA LEU A 82 14.53 4.42 2.25
C LEU A 82 15.91 3.77 2.17
N ALA A 83 16.11 2.87 1.20
CA ALA A 83 17.40 2.23 0.94
C ALA A 83 18.47 3.28 0.62
N GLN A 84 18.20 4.17 -0.35
CA GLN A 84 19.08 5.29 -0.73
C GLN A 84 19.57 6.10 0.47
N ARG A 85 18.64 6.65 1.27
CA ARG A 85 18.99 7.50 2.41
C ARG A 85 19.77 6.73 3.48
N THR A 86 19.43 5.46 3.70
CA THR A 86 20.10 4.62 4.69
C THR A 86 21.53 4.26 4.28
N PHE A 87 21.73 3.87 3.01
CA PHE A 87 23.06 3.54 2.48
C PHE A 87 23.96 4.78 2.43
N GLU A 88 23.41 5.95 2.08
CA GLU A 88 24.16 7.21 2.13
C GLU A 88 24.58 7.56 3.57
N ALA A 89 23.68 7.36 4.55
CA ALA A 89 24.03 7.53 5.96
C ALA A 89 25.12 6.56 6.42
N PHE A 90 25.11 5.30 5.97
CA PHE A 90 26.19 4.36 6.27
C PHE A 90 27.52 4.82 5.68
N LYS A 91 27.53 5.31 4.44
CA LYS A 91 28.72 5.84 3.77
C LYS A 91 29.31 7.06 4.50
N ILE A 92 28.46 7.98 4.93
CA ILE A 92 28.87 9.24 5.59
C ILE A 92 29.28 9.00 7.05
N TYR A 93 28.47 8.30 7.82
CA TYR A 93 28.65 8.20 9.28
C TYR A 93 29.40 6.94 9.73
N LEU A 94 29.46 5.88 8.92
CA LEU A 94 30.05 4.58 9.26
C LEU A 94 30.97 4.08 8.13
N HIS A 95 31.87 4.94 7.65
CA HIS A 95 32.68 4.72 6.46
C HIS A 95 33.39 3.35 6.41
N ASP A 96 34.19 3.02 7.43
CA ASP A 96 34.97 1.78 7.46
C ASP A 96 34.07 0.54 7.45
N ASP A 97 33.00 0.57 8.25
CA ASP A 97 32.02 -0.52 8.32
C ASP A 97 31.22 -0.66 7.02
N TYR A 98 30.94 0.45 6.33
CA TYR A 98 30.28 0.47 5.04
C TYR A 98 31.14 -0.20 3.96
N ILE A 99 32.46 0.04 3.94
CA ILE A 99 33.37 -0.63 3.00
C ILE A 99 33.33 -2.15 3.21
N ILE A 100 33.36 -2.60 4.46
CA ILE A 100 33.29 -4.02 4.81
C ILE A 100 31.93 -4.60 4.41
N LEU A 101 30.84 -3.87 4.64
CA LEU A 101 29.50 -4.29 4.24
C LEU A 101 29.39 -4.40 2.71
N LYS A 102 29.92 -3.43 1.97
CA LYS A 102 29.96 -3.44 0.50
C LYS A 102 30.67 -4.69 -0.01
N HIS A 103 31.88 -4.98 0.46
CA HIS A 103 32.62 -6.18 0.06
C HIS A 103 31.89 -7.48 0.42
N LYS A 104 31.11 -7.48 1.51
CA LYS A 104 30.30 -8.63 1.92
C LYS A 104 29.08 -8.84 1.01
N LEU A 105 28.48 -7.78 0.48
CA LEU A 105 27.27 -7.83 -0.35
C LEU A 105 27.59 -8.00 -1.85
N ASP A 106 28.72 -7.45 -2.30
CA ASP A 106 29.16 -7.44 -3.70
C ASP A 106 30.69 -7.64 -3.75
N PRO A 107 31.17 -8.87 -3.54
CA PRO A 107 32.61 -9.17 -3.52
C PRO A 107 33.28 -8.96 -4.88
N ASP A 108 32.53 -9.14 -5.96
CA ASP A 108 33.01 -8.92 -7.34
C ASP A 108 32.97 -7.44 -7.74
N ASN A 109 32.43 -6.57 -6.87
CA ASN A 109 32.32 -5.13 -7.04
C ASN A 109 31.61 -4.75 -8.36
N LYS A 110 30.63 -5.56 -8.79
CA LYS A 110 29.90 -5.39 -10.05
C LYS A 110 28.81 -4.32 -9.96
N GLU A 111 28.21 -4.16 -8.79
CA GLU A 111 27.04 -3.32 -8.56
C GLU A 111 27.44 -1.97 -7.92
N PHE A 112 28.38 -1.99 -6.98
CA PHE A 112 28.75 -0.80 -6.20
C PHE A 112 29.88 0.05 -6.82
N THR A 113 30.49 -0.33 -7.95
CA THR A 113 31.39 0.55 -8.74
C THR A 113 30.66 1.46 -9.69
N LEU A 114 29.42 1.12 -10.06
CA LEU A 114 28.54 1.95 -10.89
C LEU A 114 27.77 3.00 -10.08
N ALA A 115 28.27 3.34 -8.88
CA ALA A 115 27.65 4.26 -7.94
C ALA A 115 27.63 5.72 -8.43
N GLN A 116 26.87 6.00 -9.49
CA GLN A 116 25.89 7.07 -9.39
C GLN A 116 24.97 6.74 -8.19
N PRO A 117 24.47 7.72 -7.43
CA PRO A 117 23.41 7.46 -6.45
C PRO A 117 22.36 6.59 -7.13
N PHE A 118 21.87 5.51 -6.48
CA PHE A 118 20.74 4.69 -6.98
C PHE A 118 19.86 5.58 -7.87
N PRO A 119 19.72 5.28 -9.17
CA PRO A 119 19.62 6.23 -10.27
C PRO A 119 19.10 7.61 -9.84
N GLY A 120 20.03 8.56 -9.70
CA GLY A 120 19.84 9.94 -9.26
C GLY A 120 19.05 10.85 -10.22
N ASN A 121 18.01 10.34 -10.88
CA ASN A 121 17.16 11.13 -11.78
C ASN A 121 15.70 11.25 -11.29
N MET A 122 15.46 11.23 -9.98
CA MET A 122 14.11 11.49 -9.40
C MET A 122 14.04 12.78 -8.55
N LEU A 123 14.85 13.79 -8.90
CA LEU A 123 14.71 15.16 -8.40
C LEU A 123 14.52 16.18 -9.53
N ARG A 124 13.80 15.81 -10.59
CA ARG A 124 12.94 16.77 -11.29
C ARG A 124 11.52 16.51 -10.81
N VAL A 125 11.01 17.46 -10.03
CA VAL A 125 9.60 17.55 -9.67
C VAL A 125 8.81 17.72 -10.97
N GLU A 126 8.33 16.64 -11.56
CA GLU A 126 7.04 16.67 -12.24
C GLU A 126 6.00 16.17 -11.25
N TYR A 127 5.16 17.11 -10.83
CA TYR A 127 3.95 16.83 -10.08
C TYR A 127 3.02 16.01 -10.99
N HIS A 128 3.17 14.69 -11.02
CA HIS A 128 2.12 13.82 -11.54
C HIS A 128 1.01 13.73 -10.50
N ARG A 129 0.12 14.71 -10.60
CA ARG A 129 -1.26 14.63 -10.11
C ARG A 129 -1.86 13.33 -10.67
N ALA A 130 -2.37 12.50 -9.75
CA ALA A 130 -3.24 11.33 -9.94
C ALA A 130 -3.41 10.85 -11.39
N ASP A 131 -2.74 9.77 -11.79
CA ASP A 131 -3.14 8.90 -12.90
C ASP A 131 -2.22 7.65 -12.94
N ASP A 132 -2.32 6.77 -11.94
CA ASP A 132 -1.80 5.39 -12.07
C ASP A 132 -2.85 4.54 -12.81
N ILE A 133 -2.91 4.78 -14.12
CA ILE A 133 -3.52 3.88 -15.09
C ILE A 133 -2.34 3.17 -15.77
N SER A 134 -2.23 1.86 -15.56
CA SER A 134 -1.14 1.01 -16.05
C SER A 134 -0.86 1.20 -17.55
N ALA A 135 0.38 0.94 -18.00
CA ALA A 135 0.74 1.04 -19.42
C ALA A 135 -0.16 0.19 -20.34
N SER A 136 -0.74 -0.90 -19.82
CA SER A 136 -1.76 -1.69 -20.52
C SER A 136 -3.07 -0.92 -20.70
N ALA A 137 -3.50 -0.11 -19.75
CA ALA A 137 -4.72 0.68 -19.85
C ALA A 137 -4.57 1.92 -20.76
N ARG A 138 -3.36 2.46 -20.96
CA ARG A 138 -3.07 3.40 -22.06
C ARG A 138 -3.24 2.77 -23.45
N PHE A 139 -2.88 1.49 -23.60
CA PHE A 139 -3.13 0.74 -24.85
C PHE A 139 -4.64 0.50 -25.09
N TRP A 140 -5.42 0.24 -24.04
CA TRP A 140 -6.89 0.15 -24.15
C TRP A 140 -7.54 1.50 -24.52
N LEU A 141 -7.06 2.61 -23.96
CA LEU A 141 -7.58 3.95 -24.25
C LEU A 141 -7.21 4.47 -25.64
N HIS A 142 -6.02 4.16 -26.17
CA HIS A 142 -5.60 4.66 -27.49
C HIS A 142 -5.88 3.70 -28.64
N SER A 143 -5.89 2.38 -28.43
CA SER A 143 -6.06 1.41 -29.53
C SER A 143 -7.48 0.85 -29.63
N ILE A 144 -8.21 0.74 -28.52
CA ILE A 144 -9.54 0.08 -28.48
C ILE A 144 -10.69 1.09 -28.37
N PHE A 145 -10.48 2.20 -27.65
CA PHE A 145 -11.46 3.29 -27.56
C PHE A 145 -11.86 3.89 -28.92
N PRO A 146 -10.96 4.08 -29.91
CA PRO A 146 -11.35 4.55 -31.24
C PRO A 146 -12.22 3.54 -32.00
N ILE A 147 -12.03 2.24 -31.77
CA ILE A 147 -12.79 1.18 -32.43
C ILE A 147 -14.21 1.11 -31.84
N ILE A 148 -14.34 1.26 -30.53
CA ILE A 148 -15.64 1.33 -29.84
C ILE A 148 -16.37 2.64 -30.19
N ALA A 149 -15.66 3.77 -30.22
CA ALA A 149 -16.21 5.05 -30.64
C ALA A 149 -16.65 5.04 -32.11
N ALA A 150 -15.86 4.46 -33.02
CA ALA A 150 -16.19 4.30 -34.43
C ALA A 150 -17.42 3.41 -34.64
N TYR A 151 -17.57 2.33 -33.85
CA TYR A 151 -18.75 1.47 -33.87
C TYR A 151 -20.01 2.20 -33.36
N CYS A 152 -19.86 3.04 -32.32
CA CYS A 152 -20.94 3.89 -31.80
C CYS A 152 -21.33 5.01 -32.77
N THR A 153 -20.38 5.69 -33.44
CA THR A 153 -20.68 6.69 -34.47
C THR A 153 -21.26 6.06 -35.73
N TYR A 154 -20.84 4.85 -36.11
CA TYR A 154 -21.45 4.10 -37.23
C TYR A 154 -22.91 3.74 -36.94
N GLN A 155 -23.25 3.41 -35.68
CA GLN A 155 -24.65 3.24 -35.27
C GLN A 155 -25.43 4.57 -35.23
N ARG A 156 -24.80 5.68 -34.79
CA ARG A 156 -25.43 7.01 -34.72
C ARG A 156 -25.70 7.64 -36.10
N LEU A 157 -24.79 7.43 -37.07
CA LEU A 157 -24.98 7.87 -38.47
C LEU A 157 -26.02 7.04 -39.24
N LYS A 158 -26.30 5.81 -38.81
CA LYS A 158 -27.42 5.02 -39.36
C LYS A 158 -28.77 5.45 -38.81
N PHE A 159 -28.79 6.13 -37.65
CA PHE A 159 -30.00 6.62 -37.00
C PHE A 159 -30.47 7.99 -37.54
N LEU A 160 -29.57 8.81 -38.08
CA LEU A 160 -29.88 10.17 -38.58
C LEU A 160 -30.15 10.25 -40.09
N ARG A 161 -30.23 9.11 -40.80
CA ARG A 161 -30.45 9.07 -42.26
C ARG A 161 -31.79 8.45 -42.69
N THR A 162 -32.78 8.39 -41.80
CA THR A 162 -34.13 7.85 -42.09
C THR A 162 -35.27 8.80 -41.74
N PHE A 163 -35.08 10.10 -41.97
CA PHE A 163 -36.17 11.08 -41.97
C PHE A 163 -36.10 11.87 -43.28
N ASP A 164 -36.60 11.25 -44.36
CA ASP A 164 -37.15 11.92 -45.53
C ASP A 164 -38.07 10.94 -46.28
N ILE A 165 -39.10 11.50 -46.91
CA ILE A 165 -40.42 10.91 -47.22
C ILE A 165 -40.41 10.20 -48.59
N GLY A 166 -41.06 9.03 -48.70
CA GLY A 166 -41.45 8.38 -49.98
C GLY A 166 -41.30 6.84 -50.03
N GLU A 167 -42.42 6.11 -50.16
CA GLU A 167 -42.60 4.63 -50.23
C GLU A 167 -41.85 3.84 -51.36
N PRO A 168 -41.91 2.48 -51.48
CA PRO A 168 -42.44 1.42 -50.59
C PRO A 168 -41.47 0.22 -50.31
N TYR A 169 -41.74 -0.51 -49.21
CA TYR A 169 -41.47 -1.93 -48.92
C TYR A 169 -40.17 -2.64 -49.39
N VAL A 170 -39.21 -2.83 -48.47
CA VAL A 170 -38.53 -4.15 -48.24
C VAL A 170 -38.18 -4.31 -46.75
N VAL A 171 -38.89 -5.19 -46.05
CA VAL A 171 -38.64 -5.55 -44.64
C VAL A 171 -37.34 -6.36 -44.54
N ARG A 172 -36.23 -5.73 -44.14
CA ARG A 172 -35.02 -6.47 -43.69
C ARG A 172 -35.18 -6.80 -42.21
N LYS A 173 -35.33 -8.11 -41.92
CA LYS A 173 -35.42 -8.73 -40.60
C LYS A 173 -34.55 -8.03 -39.54
N CYS A 174 -35.18 -7.45 -38.53
CA CYS A 174 -34.51 -7.01 -37.31
C CYS A 174 -33.91 -8.24 -36.62
N LYS A 175 -32.58 -8.36 -36.64
CA LYS A 175 -31.87 -9.50 -36.06
C LYS A 175 -32.05 -9.44 -34.54
N ARG A 176 -32.82 -10.38 -33.99
CA ARG A 176 -33.03 -10.63 -32.55
C ARG A 176 -31.71 -10.49 -31.80
N ILE A 177 -31.51 -9.37 -31.12
CA ILE A 177 -30.37 -9.15 -30.23
C ILE A 177 -30.46 -10.22 -29.14
N ASN A 178 -29.47 -11.12 -29.10
CA ASN A 178 -29.46 -12.26 -28.18
C ASN A 178 -29.49 -11.74 -26.73
N ARG A 179 -30.66 -11.77 -26.10
CA ARG A 179 -30.89 -11.36 -24.69
C ARG A 179 -29.90 -12.00 -23.71
N MET A 180 -29.36 -13.18 -24.03
CA MET A 180 -28.37 -13.89 -23.22
C MET A 180 -27.01 -13.17 -23.14
N LYS A 181 -26.59 -12.46 -24.19
CA LYS A 181 -25.28 -11.78 -24.22
C LYS A 181 -25.29 -10.49 -23.40
N THR A 182 -26.41 -9.77 -23.40
CA THR A 182 -26.59 -8.56 -22.58
C THR A 182 -26.67 -8.89 -21.09
N PHE A 183 -27.29 -10.02 -20.73
CA PHE A 183 -27.39 -10.45 -19.33
C PHE A 183 -26.03 -10.83 -18.74
N ILE A 184 -25.18 -11.53 -19.51
CA ILE A 184 -23.84 -11.93 -19.06
C ILE A 184 -22.95 -10.71 -18.82
N VAL A 185 -23.00 -9.70 -19.71
CA VAL A 185 -22.22 -8.46 -19.53
C VAL A 185 -22.66 -7.70 -18.27
N LEU A 186 -23.97 -7.64 -18.00
CA LEU A 186 -24.51 -7.00 -16.79
C LEU A 186 -24.13 -7.75 -15.51
N VAL A 187 -24.18 -9.08 -15.51
CA VAL A 187 -23.74 -9.90 -14.37
C VAL A 187 -22.25 -9.75 -14.11
N CYS A 188 -21.40 -9.73 -15.15
CA CYS A 188 -19.96 -9.49 -14.98
C CYS A 188 -19.66 -8.08 -14.43
N LEU A 189 -20.40 -7.05 -14.85
CA LEU A 189 -20.27 -5.68 -14.36
C LEU A 189 -20.70 -5.52 -12.89
N VAL A 190 -21.72 -6.27 -12.47
CA VAL A 190 -22.17 -6.29 -11.06
C VAL A 190 -21.18 -7.03 -10.17
N LEU A 191 -20.54 -8.09 -10.68
CA LEU A 191 -19.52 -8.86 -9.92
C LEU A 191 -18.20 -8.10 -9.74
N SER A 192 -17.86 -7.13 -10.59
CA SER A 192 -16.63 -6.33 -10.47
C SER A 192 -16.64 -5.26 -9.36
N VAL A 193 -17.74 -5.05 -8.63
CA VAL A 193 -17.95 -3.86 -7.77
C VAL A 193 -17.68 -4.08 -6.27
N ARG A 194 -17.09 -5.20 -5.83
CA ARG A 194 -16.91 -5.43 -4.37
C ARG A 194 -15.50 -5.88 -3.97
N ALA A 195 -14.46 -5.21 -4.46
CA ALA A 195 -13.19 -5.15 -3.71
C ALA A 195 -13.31 -4.03 -2.67
N VAL A 196 -13.73 -4.37 -1.44
CA VAL A 196 -13.67 -3.41 -0.32
C VAL A 196 -12.21 -3.20 0.01
N GLU A 197 -11.70 -2.00 -0.21
CA GLU A 197 -10.34 -1.61 0.19
C GLU A 197 -10.21 -1.75 1.72
N LYS A 198 -9.36 -2.68 2.16
CA LYS A 198 -9.03 -2.86 3.57
C LYS A 198 -7.64 -2.32 3.86
N TYR A 199 -7.39 -1.97 5.12
CA TYR A 199 -6.05 -1.69 5.59
C TYR A 199 -5.15 -2.93 5.43
N SER A 200 -3.85 -2.67 5.26
CA SER A 200 -2.85 -3.73 5.13
C SER A 200 -2.92 -4.72 6.29
N SER A 201 -2.89 -6.02 5.98
CA SER A 201 -2.91 -7.12 6.96
C SER A 201 -1.56 -7.34 7.67
N LYS A 202 -0.56 -6.53 7.33
CA LYS A 202 0.78 -6.42 7.92
C LYS A 202 0.86 -6.53 9.45
N TYR A 203 -0.13 -6.00 10.16
CA TYR A 203 -0.18 -5.99 11.64
C TYR A 203 -1.27 -6.88 12.23
N ASP A 204 -1.85 -7.77 11.43
CA ASP A 204 -2.89 -8.70 11.91
C ASP A 204 -2.32 -9.65 12.98
N ASN A 205 -1.02 -9.95 12.95
CA ASN A 205 -0.33 -10.77 13.94
C ASN A 205 0.38 -9.96 15.04
N PHE A 206 0.04 -8.69 15.23
CA PHE A 206 0.61 -7.89 16.30
C PHE A 206 0.32 -8.51 17.67
N ASP A 207 1.36 -8.58 18.52
CA ASP A 207 1.28 -9.16 19.85
C ASP A 207 0.67 -8.15 20.84
N VAL A 208 -0.67 -8.08 20.80
CA VAL A 208 -1.47 -7.25 21.70
C VAL A 208 -1.30 -7.67 23.16
N GLU A 209 -1.09 -8.95 23.44
CA GLU A 209 -0.97 -9.45 24.81
C GLU A 209 0.32 -8.92 25.46
N THR A 210 1.44 -8.96 24.75
CA THR A 210 2.69 -8.31 25.21
C THR A 210 2.52 -6.80 25.35
N LEU A 211 1.81 -6.13 24.43
CA LEU A 211 1.56 -4.70 24.52
C LEU A 211 0.80 -4.34 25.80
N ILE A 212 -0.34 -4.99 26.06
CA ILE A 212 -1.22 -4.62 27.18
C ILE A 212 -0.67 -5.05 28.55
N ASN A 213 0.17 -6.09 28.59
CA ASN A 213 0.76 -6.60 29.84
C ASN A 213 2.08 -5.88 30.21
N ASN A 214 2.71 -5.18 29.27
CA ASN A 214 3.91 -4.39 29.54
C ASN A 214 3.55 -2.90 29.70
N GLU A 215 3.43 -2.43 30.95
CA GLU A 215 3.03 -1.04 31.26
C GLU A 215 3.94 0.00 30.59
N ARG A 216 5.26 -0.22 30.59
CA ARG A 216 6.21 0.70 29.94
C ARG A 216 5.97 0.78 28.44
N LEU A 217 5.70 -0.35 27.79
CA LEU A 217 5.42 -0.42 26.36
C LEU A 217 4.07 0.24 26.04
N LEU A 218 3.00 -0.12 26.74
CA LEU A 218 1.67 0.47 26.57
C LEU A 218 1.72 1.99 26.72
N LYS A 219 2.39 2.50 27.76
CA LYS A 219 2.58 3.94 27.98
C LYS A 219 3.36 4.62 26.86
N SER A 220 4.34 3.93 26.27
CA SER A 220 5.06 4.44 25.09
C SER A 220 4.13 4.62 23.88
N TYR A 221 3.22 3.68 23.63
CA TYR A 221 2.22 3.79 22.57
C TYR A 221 1.20 4.90 22.85
N ILE A 222 0.67 4.98 24.07
CA ILE A 222 -0.22 6.06 24.50
C ILE A 222 0.44 7.43 24.27
N ASN A 223 1.69 7.60 24.71
CA ASN A 223 2.43 8.85 24.53
C ASN A 223 2.67 9.18 23.05
N CYS A 224 2.94 8.17 22.21
CA CYS A 224 3.01 8.35 20.76
C CYS A 224 1.69 8.91 20.19
N PHE A 225 0.54 8.32 20.53
CA PHE A 225 -0.75 8.82 20.04
C PHE A 225 -1.10 10.21 20.60
N LEU A 226 -0.63 10.55 21.80
CA LEU A 226 -0.77 11.86 22.41
C LEU A 226 0.23 12.92 21.93
N ASP A 227 1.16 12.61 21.02
CA ASP A 227 2.28 13.52 20.63
C ASP A 227 3.20 13.89 21.81
N LYS A 228 3.25 13.07 22.85
CA LYS A 228 4.10 13.24 24.05
C LYS A 228 5.32 12.33 24.05
N GLY A 229 5.54 11.56 22.98
CA GLY A 229 6.63 10.60 22.90
C GLY A 229 6.83 10.07 21.48
N ARG A 230 7.91 9.32 21.31
CA ARG A 230 8.26 8.70 20.02
C ARG A 230 7.31 7.54 19.71
N CYS A 231 6.97 7.41 18.44
CA CYS A 231 6.23 6.28 17.93
C CYS A 231 7.18 5.15 17.51
N THR A 232 6.77 3.91 17.75
CA THR A 232 7.31 2.77 17.00
C THR A 232 6.86 2.89 15.54
N SER A 233 7.50 2.17 14.62
CA SER A 233 7.09 2.15 13.22
C SER A 233 5.62 1.76 13.06
N GLU A 234 5.18 0.77 13.82
CA GLU A 234 3.79 0.34 13.86
C GLU A 234 2.85 1.38 14.47
N GLY A 235 3.22 1.98 15.60
CA GLY A 235 2.41 3.04 16.21
C GLY A 235 2.27 4.25 15.28
N ALA A 236 3.33 4.59 14.55
CA ALA A 236 3.32 5.67 13.56
C ALA A 236 2.40 5.35 12.38
N ASP A 237 2.45 4.12 11.87
CA ASP A 237 1.59 3.67 10.78
C ASP A 237 0.11 3.69 11.21
N PHE A 238 -0.22 3.13 12.37
CA PHE A 238 -1.59 3.15 12.88
C PHE A 238 -2.10 4.57 13.13
N LYS A 239 -1.25 5.44 13.69
CA LYS A 239 -1.58 6.84 13.96
C LYS A 239 -1.96 7.62 12.70
N LYS A 240 -1.37 7.31 11.54
CA LYS A 240 -1.71 7.95 10.26
C LYS A 240 -3.15 7.63 9.82
N HIS A 241 -3.62 6.44 10.11
CA HIS A 241 -4.98 5.99 9.76
C HIS A 241 -6.02 6.27 10.84
N LEU A 242 -5.58 6.69 12.04
CA LEU A 242 -6.44 6.89 13.20
C LEU A 242 -7.63 7.83 12.95
N PRO A 243 -7.50 8.99 12.25
CA PRO A 243 -8.64 9.87 12.01
C PRO A 243 -9.76 9.19 11.18
N GLU A 244 -9.39 8.52 10.10
CA GLU A 244 -10.34 7.79 9.25
C GLU A 244 -10.95 6.60 10.00
N ALA A 245 -10.14 5.87 10.78
CA ALA A 245 -10.60 4.74 11.56
C ALA A 245 -11.61 5.15 12.65
N ILE A 246 -11.50 6.36 13.21
CA ILE A 246 -12.48 6.89 14.16
C ILE A 246 -13.76 7.32 13.42
N GLU A 247 -13.62 8.07 12.33
CA GLU A 247 -14.76 8.55 11.54
C GLU A 247 -15.64 7.39 11.02
N THR A 248 -14.98 6.35 10.50
CA THR A 248 -15.63 5.19 9.88
C THR A 248 -15.87 4.03 10.85
N THR A 249 -15.47 4.18 12.13
CA THR A 249 -15.53 3.09 13.11
C THR A 249 -14.82 1.82 12.60
N CYS A 250 -13.57 1.98 12.15
CA CYS A 250 -12.72 0.93 11.61
C CYS A 250 -13.28 0.28 10.32
N GLY A 251 -13.87 1.08 9.42
CA GLY A 251 -14.56 0.59 8.22
C GLY A 251 -13.68 -0.24 7.29
N LYS A 252 -12.38 0.08 7.22
CA LYS A 252 -11.37 -0.64 6.42
C LYS A 252 -10.57 -1.68 7.21
N CYS A 253 -10.83 -1.85 8.49
CA CYS A 253 -10.06 -2.77 9.33
C CYS A 253 -10.41 -4.24 9.06
N SER A 254 -9.42 -5.12 9.17
CA SER A 254 -9.66 -6.56 9.24
C SER A 254 -10.38 -6.94 10.55
N GLU A 255 -11.06 -8.08 10.60
CA GLU A 255 -11.72 -8.51 11.84
C GLU A 255 -10.72 -8.73 12.98
N LYS A 256 -9.50 -9.17 12.64
CA LYS A 256 -8.42 -9.32 13.61
C LYS A 256 -7.95 -7.97 14.15
N GLN A 257 -7.82 -6.96 13.28
CA GLN A 257 -7.51 -5.59 13.69
C GLN A 257 -8.59 -5.02 14.61
N LYS A 258 -9.87 -5.20 14.27
CA LYS A 258 -10.99 -4.76 15.13
C LYS A 258 -10.89 -5.38 16.53
N ASN A 259 -10.69 -6.70 16.62
CA ASN A 259 -10.53 -7.40 17.89
C ASN A 259 -9.33 -6.89 18.69
N ASN A 260 -8.19 -6.70 18.03
CA ASN A 260 -6.98 -6.17 18.65
C ASN A 260 -7.17 -4.75 19.18
N ILE A 261 -7.79 -3.86 18.39
CA ILE A 261 -8.08 -2.48 18.78
C ILE A 261 -9.00 -2.44 20.00
N ARG A 262 -10.09 -3.24 20.01
CA ARG A 262 -10.99 -3.33 21.17
C ARG A 262 -10.26 -3.75 22.44
N LYS A 263 -9.41 -4.78 22.36
CA LYS A 263 -8.60 -5.24 23.50
C LYS A 263 -7.69 -4.14 24.03
N VAL A 264 -6.94 -3.47 23.15
CA VAL A 264 -6.03 -2.40 23.53
C VAL A 264 -6.79 -1.23 24.16
N ILE A 265 -7.90 -0.80 23.57
CA ILE A 265 -8.72 0.30 24.11
C ILE A 265 -9.23 -0.03 25.51
N ARG A 266 -9.82 -1.23 25.71
CA ARG A 266 -10.31 -1.66 27.03
C ARG A 266 -9.17 -1.66 28.07
N ALA A 267 -7.98 -2.12 27.69
CA ALA A 267 -6.82 -2.09 28.56
C ALA A 267 -6.37 -0.65 28.91
N ILE A 268 -6.42 0.28 27.96
CA ILE A 268 -6.10 1.69 28.21
C ILE A 268 -7.16 2.32 29.13
N GLN A 269 -8.44 2.08 28.89
CA GLN A 269 -9.53 2.56 29.74
C GLN A 269 -9.38 2.09 31.19
N GLN A 270 -9.01 0.82 31.38
CA GLN A 270 -8.84 0.23 32.72
C GLN A 270 -7.56 0.70 33.42
N LYS A 271 -6.42 0.70 32.73
CA LYS A 271 -5.10 0.94 33.34
C LYS A 271 -4.69 2.42 33.33
N HIS A 272 -5.16 3.19 32.36
CA HIS A 272 -4.74 4.56 32.09
C HIS A 272 -5.93 5.49 31.75
N PRO A 273 -6.95 5.60 32.63
CA PRO A 273 -8.18 6.36 32.34
C PRO A 273 -7.93 7.84 32.06
N LYS A 274 -6.97 8.47 32.75
CA LYS A 274 -6.61 9.88 32.50
C LYS A 274 -6.09 10.08 31.07
N GLN A 275 -5.22 9.19 30.61
CA GLN A 275 -4.68 9.26 29.25
C GLN A 275 -5.73 8.88 28.20
N TRP A 276 -6.68 8.01 28.54
CA TRP A 276 -7.83 7.75 27.69
C TRP A 276 -8.63 9.03 27.42
N ASP A 277 -8.93 9.81 28.46
CA ASP A 277 -9.66 11.07 28.31
C ASP A 277 -8.90 12.08 27.43
N GLU A 278 -7.57 12.16 27.57
CA GLU A 278 -6.73 12.97 26.69
C GLU A 278 -6.77 12.49 25.24
N LEU A 279 -6.74 11.17 25.00
CA LEU A 279 -6.83 10.58 23.66
C LEU A 279 -8.18 10.90 23.01
N VAL A 280 -9.27 10.77 23.76
CA VAL A 280 -10.63 11.10 23.29
C VAL A 280 -10.70 12.57 22.92
N LYS A 281 -10.28 13.46 23.82
CA LYS A 281 -10.32 14.91 23.59
C LYS A 281 -9.50 15.32 22.37
N LYS A 282 -8.37 14.64 22.13
CA LYS A 282 -7.50 14.92 20.98
C LYS A 282 -8.09 14.47 19.65
N ASN A 283 -8.70 13.28 19.61
CA ASN A 283 -9.12 12.66 18.35
C ASN A 283 -10.58 12.93 17.99
N ASP A 284 -11.45 13.20 18.97
CA ASP A 284 -12.84 13.62 18.76
C ASP A 284 -13.25 14.68 19.81
N PRO A 285 -12.74 15.91 19.70
CA PRO A 285 -13.09 17.00 20.64
C PRO A 285 -14.57 17.37 20.60
N SER A 286 -15.25 17.12 19.47
CA SER A 286 -16.68 17.40 19.29
C SER A 286 -17.59 16.32 19.88
N GLY A 287 -17.05 15.12 20.16
CA GLY A 287 -17.83 13.95 20.57
C GLY A 287 -18.72 13.37 19.45
N LYS A 288 -18.51 13.77 18.19
CA LYS A 288 -19.38 13.41 17.05
C LYS A 288 -19.41 11.90 16.79
N HIS A 289 -18.31 11.20 17.08
CA HIS A 289 -18.14 9.78 16.80
C HIS A 289 -18.25 8.90 18.06
N ARG A 290 -18.52 9.51 19.21
CA ARG A 290 -18.46 8.84 20.52
C ARG A 290 -19.36 7.61 20.61
N ASP A 291 -20.65 7.75 20.28
CA ASP A 291 -21.63 6.67 20.43
C ASP A 291 -21.30 5.45 19.57
N ASN A 292 -20.91 5.68 18.31
CA ASN A 292 -20.55 4.61 17.39
C ASN A 292 -19.27 3.91 17.84
N PHE A 293 -18.30 4.69 18.33
CA PHE A 293 -17.04 4.17 18.82
C PHE A 293 -17.22 3.37 20.13
N ASP A 294 -18.07 3.83 21.05
CA ASP A 294 -18.39 3.10 22.28
C ASP A 294 -19.09 1.77 21.99
N LYS A 295 -20.03 1.74 21.02
CA LYS A 295 -20.63 0.48 20.53
C LYS A 295 -19.58 -0.46 19.93
N PHE A 296 -18.64 0.08 19.15
CA PHE A 296 -17.54 -0.70 18.60
C PHE A 296 -16.65 -1.30 19.70
N ILE A 297 -16.34 -0.53 20.76
CA ILE A 297 -15.57 -1.02 21.90
C ILE A 297 -16.32 -2.12 22.65
N GLN A 298 -17.64 -2.03 22.77
CA GLN A 298 -18.48 -3.00 23.47
C GLN A 298 -18.79 -4.26 22.65
N SER A 299 -18.68 -4.20 21.32
CA SER A 299 -18.91 -5.37 20.47
C SER A 299 -17.91 -6.50 20.74
N SER A 300 -18.42 -7.73 20.67
CA SER A 300 -17.67 -8.98 20.89
C SER A 300 -16.80 -9.36 19.70
#